data_AF-A0A538RQ28-F1
#
_entry.id   AF-A0A538RQ28-F1
#
_cell.length_a   1.000
_cell.length_b   1.000
_cell.length_c   1.000
_cell.angle_alpha   90.00
_cell.angle_beta   90.00
_cell.angle_gamma   90.00
#
_symmetry.space_group_name_H-M   'P 1'
#
loop_
_entity.id
_entity.type
_entity.pdbx_description
1 polymer ?
#
loop_
_entity_poly.entity_id
_entity_poly.type
_entity_poly.pdbx_seq_one_letter_code
_entity_poly.pdbx_strand_id
1 'polypeptide(L)'
;MRDLVGDYQAVVVHPCNDPFVIASQGMVIGKLVDQFDHLDIVLGLVGGGGLLSGLGLAAQALRPRMAIFACEPAGALDAMDSVKQNRIVSMPNPNTLADGLRTSLGELTLPMLRRHVAGFFAVEGEEIVQAMQFAYERLTAVDGLTYS
;
A
#
# COMPACT_ATOMS: atom_id res chain seq x y z
N MET A 1 -11.95 -0.68 -22.49
CA MET A 1 -12.58 -0.09 -21.29
C MET A 1 -13.67 0.91 -21.64
N ARG A 2 -13.41 1.93 -22.49
CA ARG A 2 -14.45 2.92 -22.86
C ARG A 2 -15.68 2.28 -23.53
N ASP A 3 -15.47 1.30 -24.39
CA ASP A 3 -16.56 0.60 -25.08
C ASP A 3 -17.44 -0.21 -24.10
N LEU A 4 -16.83 -0.90 -23.13
CA LEU A 4 -17.55 -1.63 -22.08
C LEU A 4 -18.38 -0.71 -21.15
N VAL A 5 -17.89 0.51 -20.88
CA VAL A 5 -18.63 1.50 -20.08
C VAL A 5 -19.88 1.97 -20.82
N GLY A 6 -19.77 2.19 -22.13
CA GLY A 6 -20.90 2.60 -22.97
C GLY A 6 -21.93 1.48 -23.16
N ASP A 7 -21.47 0.28 -23.52
CA ASP A 7 -22.35 -0.84 -23.89
C ASP A 7 -23.09 -1.44 -22.69
N TYR A 8 -22.51 -1.38 -21.49
CA TYR A 8 -23.07 -2.02 -20.29
C TYR A 8 -23.43 -1.03 -19.17
N GLN A 9 -23.38 0.28 -19.42
CA GLN A 9 -23.56 1.32 -18.40
C GLN A 9 -22.71 1.09 -17.13
N ALA A 10 -21.51 0.54 -17.31
CA ALA A 10 -20.64 0.15 -16.20
C ALA A 10 -19.96 1.37 -15.55
N VAL A 11 -19.80 1.33 -14.22
CA VAL A 11 -19.02 2.34 -13.49
C VAL A 11 -17.57 1.90 -13.39
N VAL A 12 -16.64 2.78 -13.74
CA VAL A 12 -15.21 2.53 -13.57
C VAL A 12 -14.83 2.78 -12.12
N VAL A 13 -14.32 1.74 -11.45
CA VAL A 13 -13.73 1.85 -10.11
C VAL A 13 -12.22 1.86 -10.26
N HIS A 14 -11.56 2.95 -9.87
CA HIS A 14 -10.11 3.01 -9.90
C HIS A 14 -9.53 2.15 -8.76
N PRO A 15 -8.51 1.31 -9.00
CA PRO A 15 -7.97 0.39 -7.98
C PRO A 15 -7.32 1.05 -6.76
N CYS A 16 -7.20 2.38 -6.72
CA CYS A 16 -6.49 3.08 -5.64
C CYS A 16 -6.86 4.56 -5.53
N ASN A 17 -7.17 5.24 -6.63
CA ASN A 17 -7.56 6.65 -6.67
C ASN A 17 -9.10 6.82 -6.69
N ASP A 18 -9.80 6.02 -5.89
CA ASP A 18 -11.25 6.09 -5.68
C ASP A 18 -11.52 6.24 -4.17
N PRO A 19 -12.38 7.17 -3.73
CA PRO A 19 -12.64 7.41 -2.31
C PRO A 19 -13.15 6.18 -1.54
N PHE A 20 -13.99 5.34 -2.16
CA PHE A 20 -14.51 4.14 -1.52
C PHE A 20 -13.43 3.06 -1.41
N VAL A 21 -12.58 2.95 -2.44
CA VAL A 21 -11.42 2.06 -2.37
C VAL A 21 -10.48 2.51 -1.26
N ILE A 22 -10.12 3.80 -1.19
CA ILE A 22 -9.27 4.35 -0.11
C ILE A 22 -9.87 4.08 1.26
N ALA A 23 -11.16 4.38 1.46
CA ALA A 23 -11.83 4.19 2.74
C ALA A 23 -11.83 2.72 3.18
N SER A 24 -12.08 1.79 2.27
CA SER A 24 -12.11 0.36 2.58
C SER A 24 -10.77 -0.17 3.07
N GLN A 25 -9.65 0.32 2.52
CA GLN A 25 -8.30 -0.09 2.95
C GLN A 25 -8.00 0.32 4.40
N GLY A 26 -8.58 1.44 4.87
CA GLY A 26 -8.42 1.89 6.25
C GLY A 26 -9.02 0.94 7.30
N MET A 27 -9.94 0.06 6.91
CA MET A 27 -10.57 -0.91 7.82
C MET A 27 -9.54 -1.84 8.48
N VAL A 28 -8.42 -2.10 7.82
CA VAL A 28 -7.31 -2.89 8.37
C VAL A 28 -6.81 -2.32 9.69
N ILE A 29 -6.68 -1.00 9.81
CA ILE A 29 -6.25 -0.36 11.06
C ILE A 29 -7.27 -0.61 12.18
N GLY A 30 -8.57 -0.51 11.89
CA GLY A 30 -9.60 -0.83 12.88
C GLY A 30 -9.42 -2.24 13.44
N LYS A 31 -9.18 -3.22 12.58
CA LYS A 31 -8.93 -4.61 12.99
C LYS A 31 -7.64 -4.78 13.79
N LEU A 32 -6.57 -4.13 13.40
CA LEU A 32 -5.30 -4.17 14.14
C LEU A 32 -5.44 -3.54 15.53
N VAL A 33 -6.15 -2.44 15.63
CA VAL A 33 -6.39 -1.74 16.91
C VAL A 33 -7.28 -2.56 17.84
N ASP A 34 -8.23 -3.33 17.31
CA ASP A 34 -9.05 -4.27 18.10
C ASP A 34 -8.25 -5.48 18.60
N GLN A 35 -7.20 -5.89 17.87
CA GLN A 35 -6.39 -7.08 18.17
C GLN A 35 -5.17 -6.79 19.06
N PHE A 36 -4.64 -5.56 19.00
CA PHE A 36 -3.38 -5.20 19.66
C PHE A 36 -3.53 -3.90 20.45
N ASP A 37 -3.26 -3.96 21.75
CA ASP A 37 -3.29 -2.79 22.64
C ASP A 37 -2.18 -1.79 22.32
N HIS A 38 -1.03 -2.29 21.88
CA HIS A 38 0.17 -1.51 21.57
C HIS A 38 0.60 -1.75 20.13
N LEU A 39 0.37 -0.74 19.28
CA LEU A 39 0.80 -0.73 17.89
C LEU A 39 1.28 0.68 17.52
N ASP A 40 2.60 0.87 17.57
CA ASP A 40 3.21 2.19 17.35
C ASP A 40 3.56 2.44 15.89
N ILE A 41 3.83 1.39 15.11
CA ILE A 41 4.33 1.49 13.74
C ILE A 41 3.63 0.48 12.84
N VAL A 42 3.22 0.94 11.66
CA VAL A 42 2.75 0.08 10.57
C VAL A 42 3.56 0.38 9.32
N LEU A 43 4.14 -0.66 8.73
CA LEU A 43 4.80 -0.59 7.44
C LEU A 43 3.80 -1.04 6.37
N GLY A 44 3.61 -0.25 5.33
CA GLY A 44 2.73 -0.62 4.22
C GLY A 44 3.37 -0.35 2.87
N LEU A 45 3.06 -1.20 1.90
CA LEU A 45 3.54 -1.05 0.54
C LEU A 45 2.83 0.13 -0.15
N VAL A 46 3.55 0.83 -1.02
CA VAL A 46 2.96 1.88 -1.86
C VAL A 46 3.26 1.65 -3.33
N GLY A 47 2.19 1.64 -4.12
CA GLY A 47 2.21 1.91 -5.56
C GLY A 47 1.36 3.15 -5.78
N GLY A 48 0.10 3.00 -6.22
CA GLY A 48 -0.81 4.13 -6.41
C GLY A 48 -1.30 4.85 -5.14
N GLY A 49 -0.85 4.47 -3.95
CA GLY A 49 -1.10 5.17 -2.69
C GLY A 49 -2.45 4.91 -1.99
N GLY A 50 -3.35 4.13 -2.59
CA GLY A 50 -4.70 3.90 -2.03
C GLY A 50 -4.68 3.22 -0.66
N LEU A 51 -3.87 2.17 -0.50
CA LEU A 51 -3.68 1.46 0.77
C LEU A 51 -3.22 2.41 1.88
N LEU A 52 -2.05 3.05 1.70
CA LEU A 52 -1.49 3.94 2.73
C LEU A 52 -2.35 5.16 3.01
N SER A 53 -3.08 5.67 2.03
CA SER A 53 -4.05 6.74 2.24
C SER A 53 -5.15 6.32 3.22
N GLY A 54 -5.72 5.13 3.02
CA GLY A 54 -6.74 4.56 3.91
C GLY A 54 -6.19 4.26 5.30
N LEU A 55 -5.04 3.59 5.38
CA LEU A 55 -4.39 3.28 6.65
C LEU A 55 -4.05 4.56 7.43
N GLY A 56 -3.47 5.56 6.78
CA GLY A 56 -3.09 6.83 7.38
C GLY A 56 -4.27 7.63 7.92
N LEU A 57 -5.38 7.64 7.19
CA LEU A 57 -6.62 8.28 7.64
C LEU A 57 -7.18 7.57 8.89
N ALA A 58 -7.27 6.25 8.86
CA ALA A 58 -7.78 5.46 9.99
C ALA A 58 -6.85 5.54 11.21
N ALA A 59 -5.53 5.54 11.00
CA ALA A 59 -4.52 5.72 12.03
C ALA A 59 -4.70 7.05 12.77
N GLN A 60 -4.83 8.15 12.01
CA GLN A 60 -5.08 9.48 12.58
C GLN A 60 -6.35 9.52 13.44
N ALA A 61 -7.40 8.78 13.05
CA ALA A 61 -8.66 8.76 13.79
C ALA A 61 -8.63 7.86 15.04
N LEU A 62 -8.02 6.68 14.96
CA LEU A 62 -8.13 5.62 15.99
C LEU A 62 -6.94 5.54 16.94
N ARG A 63 -5.73 5.87 16.44
CA ARG A 63 -4.46 5.82 17.19
C ARG A 63 -3.51 6.93 16.67
N PRO A 64 -3.70 8.20 17.07
CA PRO A 64 -2.92 9.33 16.53
C PRO A 64 -1.40 9.27 16.74
N ARG A 65 -0.91 8.40 17.64
CA ARG A 65 0.52 8.17 17.89
C ARG A 65 1.12 7.11 16.96
N MET A 66 0.29 6.32 16.27
CA MET A 66 0.75 5.30 15.35
C MET A 66 1.34 5.94 14.09
N ALA A 67 2.56 5.55 13.74
CA ALA A 67 3.26 6.03 12.56
C ALA A 67 3.10 5.05 11.40
N ILE A 68 2.68 5.57 10.24
CA ILE A 68 2.60 4.80 8.99
C ILE A 68 3.85 5.09 8.16
N PHE A 69 4.61 4.06 7.79
CA PHE A 69 5.72 4.18 6.85
C PHE A 69 5.41 3.47 5.55
N ALA A 70 5.87 4.08 4.47
CA ALA A 70 5.76 3.54 3.13
C ALA A 70 6.99 2.70 2.77
N CYS A 71 6.77 1.56 2.12
CA CYS A 71 7.84 0.78 1.50
C CYS A 71 7.65 0.76 -0.02
N GLU A 72 8.67 1.16 -0.76
CA GLU A 72 8.74 1.12 -2.22
C GLU A 72 9.92 0.26 -2.68
N PRO A 73 9.81 -0.46 -3.80
CA PRO A 73 10.97 -1.05 -4.43
C PRO A 73 11.95 0.03 -4.90
N ALA A 74 13.25 -0.19 -4.74
CA ALA A 74 14.29 0.75 -5.18
C ALA A 74 14.23 1.07 -6.69
N GLY A 75 13.73 0.14 -7.51
CA GLY A 75 13.49 0.34 -8.94
C GLY A 75 12.15 1.03 -9.30
N ALA A 76 11.41 1.51 -8.30
CA ALA A 76 10.07 2.09 -8.42
C ALA A 76 9.78 3.09 -7.29
N LEU A 77 10.55 4.21 -7.22
CA LEU A 77 10.51 5.20 -6.14
C LEU A 77 9.60 6.41 -6.42
N ASP A 78 8.66 6.29 -7.34
CA ASP A 78 7.90 7.44 -7.83
C ASP A 78 6.95 8.02 -6.81
N ALA A 79 6.45 7.27 -5.82
CA ALA A 79 5.63 7.83 -4.74
C ALA A 79 6.48 8.67 -3.77
N MET A 80 7.66 8.19 -3.39
CA MET A 80 8.63 8.94 -2.58
C MET A 80 9.00 10.26 -3.28
N ASP A 81 9.32 10.21 -4.56
CA ASP A 81 9.65 11.41 -5.35
C ASP A 81 8.44 12.34 -5.50
N SER A 82 7.25 11.79 -5.68
CA SER A 82 6.02 12.57 -5.79
C SER A 82 5.71 13.34 -4.51
N VAL A 83 5.86 12.68 -3.35
CA VAL A 83 5.66 13.31 -2.05
C VAL A 83 6.68 14.42 -1.82
N LYS A 84 7.97 14.17 -2.11
CA LYS A 84 9.04 15.17 -1.99
C LYS A 84 8.77 16.39 -2.88
N GLN A 85 8.38 16.18 -4.12
CA GLN A 85 8.18 17.24 -5.12
C GLN A 85 6.80 17.91 -5.05
N ASN A 86 5.87 17.38 -4.26
CA ASN A 86 4.47 17.81 -4.25
C ASN A 86 3.77 17.76 -5.62
N ARG A 87 4.15 16.81 -6.47
CA ARG A 87 3.48 16.55 -7.74
C ARG A 87 3.54 15.08 -8.05
N ILE A 88 2.61 14.57 -8.85
CA ILE A 88 2.70 13.20 -9.33
C ILE A 88 3.88 13.09 -10.30
N VAL A 89 4.87 12.29 -9.92
CA VAL A 89 5.98 11.86 -10.77
C VAL A 89 5.56 10.54 -11.40
N SER A 90 5.59 10.47 -12.73
CA SER A 90 5.23 9.24 -13.44
C SER A 90 6.39 8.26 -13.45
N MET A 91 6.06 6.97 -13.41
CA MET A 91 7.03 5.88 -13.48
C MET A 91 6.97 5.18 -14.85
N PRO A 92 7.83 5.55 -15.82
CA PRO A 92 7.71 5.05 -17.17
C PRO A 92 8.12 3.58 -17.33
N ASN A 93 9.14 3.12 -16.58
CA ASN A 93 9.70 1.76 -16.72
C ASN A 93 10.18 1.22 -15.36
N PRO A 94 9.27 0.78 -14.47
CA PRO A 94 9.66 0.21 -13.19
C PRO A 94 10.48 -1.07 -13.37
N ASN A 95 11.65 -1.14 -12.73
CA ASN A 95 12.46 -2.35 -12.69
C ASN A 95 12.36 -3.01 -11.32
N THR A 96 11.29 -3.77 -11.10
CA THR A 96 11.03 -4.46 -9.82
C THR A 96 10.27 -5.76 -10.04
N LEU A 97 10.51 -6.74 -9.15
CA LEU A 97 9.75 -7.99 -9.07
C LEU A 97 8.35 -7.77 -8.46
N ALA A 98 8.13 -6.65 -7.75
CA ALA A 98 6.84 -6.29 -7.15
C ALA A 98 5.90 -5.66 -8.20
N ASP A 99 5.23 -6.48 -8.99
CA ASP A 99 4.31 -6.09 -10.07
C ASP A 99 3.15 -5.20 -9.59
N GLY A 100 2.57 -5.50 -8.42
CA GLY A 100 1.50 -4.73 -7.80
C GLY A 100 1.88 -3.30 -7.39
N LEU A 101 3.17 -2.97 -7.39
CA LEU A 101 3.70 -1.64 -7.03
C LEU A 101 4.14 -0.83 -8.26
N ARG A 102 3.84 -1.29 -9.48
CA ARG A 102 4.23 -0.62 -10.73
C ARG A 102 3.29 0.53 -11.15
N THR A 103 2.52 1.10 -10.21
CA THR A 103 1.50 2.13 -10.49
C THR A 103 1.86 3.44 -9.80
N SER A 104 1.75 4.56 -10.52
CA SER A 104 1.98 5.88 -9.93
C SER A 104 0.83 6.38 -9.06
N LEU A 105 1.15 7.32 -8.17
CA LEU A 105 0.17 8.00 -7.32
C LEU A 105 -0.95 8.67 -8.13
N GLY A 106 -2.12 8.76 -7.50
CA GLY A 106 -3.26 9.50 -8.02
C GLY A 106 -3.47 10.84 -7.31
N GLU A 107 -4.38 11.64 -7.85
CA GLU A 107 -4.67 13.00 -7.35
C GLU A 107 -5.25 13.01 -5.92
N LEU A 108 -5.96 11.96 -5.53
CA LEU A 108 -6.49 11.81 -4.17
C LEU A 108 -5.41 11.30 -3.21
N THR A 109 -4.53 10.42 -3.68
CA THR A 109 -3.59 9.71 -2.79
C THR A 109 -2.37 10.56 -2.45
N LEU A 110 -1.83 11.36 -3.38
CA LEU A 110 -0.69 12.24 -3.10
C LEU A 110 -0.90 13.16 -1.87
N PRO A 111 -1.98 13.97 -1.77
CA PRO A 111 -2.17 14.84 -0.61
C PRO A 111 -2.38 14.06 0.69
N MET A 112 -2.98 12.87 0.63
CA MET A 112 -3.16 12.01 1.80
C MET A 112 -1.83 11.41 2.27
N LEU A 113 -1.00 10.92 1.36
CA LEU A 113 0.34 10.40 1.69
C LEU A 113 1.19 11.48 2.34
N ARG A 114 1.22 12.70 1.79
CA ARG A 114 1.93 13.85 2.37
C ARG A 114 1.48 14.17 3.80
N ARG A 115 0.21 13.93 4.11
CA ARG A 115 -0.38 14.25 5.41
C ARG A 115 -0.17 13.14 6.45
N HIS A 116 -0.21 11.89 6.02
CA HIS A 116 -0.35 10.75 6.94
C HIS A 116 0.84 9.79 6.97
N VAL A 117 1.74 9.82 5.97
CA VAL A 117 2.93 8.95 5.95
C VAL A 117 4.10 9.65 6.65
N ALA A 118 4.70 8.96 7.62
CA ALA A 118 5.81 9.46 8.43
C ALA A 118 7.16 9.39 7.69
N GLY A 119 7.31 8.47 6.75
CA GLY A 119 8.54 8.30 5.99
C GLY A 119 8.45 7.17 4.96
N PHE A 120 9.51 7.02 4.18
CA PHE A 120 9.61 6.05 3.11
C PHE A 120 10.88 5.21 3.27
N PHE A 121 10.77 3.92 2.98
CA PHE A 121 11.87 2.97 2.87
C PHE A 121 11.95 2.47 1.42
N ALA A 122 13.14 2.58 0.83
CA ALA A 122 13.46 1.90 -0.41
C ALA A 122 13.90 0.47 -0.08
N VAL A 123 13.35 -0.51 -0.78
CA VAL A 123 13.63 -1.93 -0.59
C VAL A 123 14.22 -2.50 -1.87
N GLU A 124 15.38 -3.13 -1.76
CA GLU A 124 16.07 -3.72 -2.89
C GLU A 124 15.39 -5.02 -3.35
N GLY A 125 15.56 -5.35 -4.63
CA GLY A 125 14.94 -6.56 -5.20
C GLY A 125 15.35 -7.84 -4.47
N GLU A 126 16.60 -7.92 -3.98
CA GLU A 126 17.08 -9.05 -3.18
C GLU A 126 16.40 -9.12 -1.81
N GLU A 127 16.17 -7.99 -1.14
CA GLU A 127 15.46 -7.93 0.13
C GLU A 127 14.00 -8.38 -0.01
N ILE A 128 13.35 -8.06 -1.14
CA ILE A 128 12.02 -8.57 -1.47
C ILE A 128 12.03 -10.10 -1.58
N VAL A 129 13.00 -10.67 -2.30
CA VAL A 129 13.14 -12.13 -2.45
C VAL A 129 13.40 -12.80 -1.11
N GLN A 130 14.30 -12.25 -0.30
CA GLN A 130 14.61 -12.76 1.04
C GLN A 130 13.38 -12.71 1.95
N ALA A 131 12.60 -11.62 1.93
CA ALA A 131 11.37 -11.49 2.69
C ALA A 131 10.30 -12.50 2.25
N MET A 132 10.17 -12.74 0.94
CA MET A 132 9.27 -13.76 0.40
C MET A 132 9.69 -15.17 0.83
N GLN A 133 10.99 -15.50 0.78
CA GLN A 133 11.53 -16.78 1.26
C GLN A 133 11.25 -16.96 2.75
N PHE A 134 11.53 -15.94 3.57
CA PHE A 134 11.24 -15.98 4.99
C PHE A 134 9.75 -16.20 5.28
N ALA A 135 8.87 -15.49 4.57
CA ALA A 135 7.42 -15.66 4.72
C ALA A 135 6.98 -17.08 4.34
N TYR A 136 7.49 -17.63 3.25
CA TYR A 136 7.21 -19.00 2.83
C TYR A 136 7.72 -20.04 3.83
N GLU A 137 8.90 -19.85 4.42
CA GLU A 137 9.47 -20.82 5.36
C GLU A 137 8.87 -20.75 6.77
N ARG A 138 8.37 -19.58 7.19
CA ARG A 138 7.99 -19.33 8.60
C ARG A 138 6.52 -19.01 8.82
N LEU A 139 5.81 -18.49 7.82
CA LEU A 139 4.44 -17.98 7.97
C LEU A 139 3.39 -18.88 7.33
N THR A 140 3.77 -19.79 6.41
CA THR A 140 2.86 -20.87 6.03
C THR A 140 2.84 -21.89 7.16
N ALA A 141 1.79 -21.86 7.98
CA ALA A 141 1.44 -23.02 8.78
C ALA A 141 1.12 -24.18 7.82
N VAL A 142 1.98 -25.19 7.74
CA VAL A 142 1.55 -26.51 7.27
C VAL A 142 0.81 -27.17 8.42
N ASP A 143 -0.39 -26.67 8.72
CA ASP A 143 -1.35 -27.38 9.56
C ASP A 143 -1.90 -28.55 8.72
N GLY A 144 -1.18 -29.68 8.70
CA GLY A 144 -1.65 -30.84 7.93
C GLY A 144 -0.70 -32.01 7.66
N LEU A 145 0.49 -32.10 8.28
CA LEU A 145 1.29 -33.33 8.25
C LEU A 145 1.57 -33.84 9.65
N THR A 146 0.50 -34.29 10.31
CA THR A 146 0.59 -35.36 11.31
C THR A 146 -0.35 -36.46 10.83
N TYR A 147 0.20 -37.37 10.01
CA TYR A 147 -0.43 -38.67 9.78
C TYR A 147 -0.60 -39.34 11.16
N SER A 148 -1.87 -39.58 11.54
CA SER A 148 -2.23 -40.59 12.54
C SER A 148 -2.69 -41.84 11.80
#